data_AF-A0A2A5BU72-F1
#
_entry.id   AF-A0A2A5BU72-F1
#
_cell.length_a   1.000
_cell.length_b   1.000
_cell.length_c   1.000
_cell.angle_alpha   90.00
_cell.angle_beta   90.00
_cell.angle_gamma   90.00
#
_symmetry.space_group_name_H-M   'P 1'
#
loop_
_entity.id
_entity.type
_entity.pdbx_description
1 polymer ?
#
loop_
_entity_poly.entity_id
_entity_poly.type
_entity_poly.pdbx_seq_one_letter_code
_entity_poly.pdbx_strand_id
1 'polypeptide(L)'
;MTDYVKFFRETSPYINRHRGKTFVIALPGEAICHSNFTHIIHDIALLNSLGMRIVLVHGARPQLEQRLEQCQLTLNYVGHTPITDSQAMECVKDAVGSARISIESLLSMGLSNSPMHGARIRVVSGNFITARPLGIHEGLDFQHSGEVRKIDRAGIQSQLDDNAIVLLSSVGYSPTGETFNLSFEDVATQAAINLGAEKLIFLGADSGLLDINGALIRSINLSQAQQRLEQQESCDPEQALQGAYQACLSGVPRCHLISYCADGALLGELFTRDGTGTLVLQHSEEVIRQANIDDITGILELISPLEEQGVLVKRSRELLETEISRFCVITHPEGMLIACAALYPFNNGKAAELACVVTHPDFHSRGLATRLLEHLENKAKNELSLDALFVLTTQAAHWFQENGFTTTSLEQLPLEKASLYNYQRNSKIFLKRLV
;
A
#
# COMPACT_ATOMS: atom_id res chain seq x y z
N MET A 1 22.61 19.87 -11.44
CA MET A 1 21.91 19.21 -12.58
C MET A 1 21.60 17.73 -12.28
N THR A 2 21.74 17.30 -11.02
CA THR A 2 21.88 15.89 -10.61
C THR A 2 20.71 15.37 -9.79
N ASP A 3 19.93 16.24 -9.12
CA ASP A 3 18.83 15.82 -8.24
C ASP A 3 17.61 15.30 -8.99
N TYR A 4 17.16 15.96 -10.06
CA TYR A 4 15.96 15.51 -10.78
C TYR A 4 16.13 14.15 -11.45
N VAL A 5 17.33 13.88 -12.00
CA VAL A 5 17.65 12.58 -12.62
C VAL A 5 17.78 11.50 -11.55
N LYS A 6 18.34 11.83 -10.38
CA LYS A 6 18.44 10.92 -9.24
C LYS A 6 17.05 10.58 -8.69
N PHE A 7 16.23 11.58 -8.42
CA PHE A 7 14.84 11.43 -8.00
C PHE A 7 14.03 10.58 -8.99
N PHE A 8 14.16 10.84 -10.29
CA PHE A 8 13.45 10.03 -11.29
C PHE A 8 13.90 8.55 -11.30
N ARG A 9 15.19 8.29 -11.09
CA ARG A 9 15.70 6.91 -10.96
C ARG A 9 15.21 6.23 -9.68
N GLU A 10 15.15 6.96 -8.57
CA GLU A 10 14.67 6.45 -7.28
C GLU A 10 13.15 6.22 -7.28
N THR A 11 12.39 6.97 -8.07
CA THR A 11 10.92 6.83 -8.21
C THR A 11 10.50 5.78 -9.23
N SER A 12 11.33 5.48 -10.24
CA SER A 12 11.04 4.51 -11.31
C SER A 12 10.61 3.11 -10.82
N PRO A 13 11.24 2.50 -9.78
CA PRO A 13 10.77 1.24 -9.20
C PRO A 13 9.33 1.31 -8.67
N TYR A 14 8.94 2.43 -8.04
CA TYR A 14 7.59 2.63 -7.55
C TYR A 14 6.58 2.74 -8.71
N ILE A 15 6.93 3.46 -9.79
CA ILE A 15 6.10 3.55 -10.99
C ILE A 15 5.83 2.16 -11.57
N ASN A 16 6.87 1.34 -11.71
CA ASN A 16 6.72 -0.02 -12.25
C ASN A 16 5.86 -0.91 -11.33
N ARG A 17 5.98 -0.76 -10.01
CA ARG A 17 5.17 -1.50 -9.02
C ARG A 17 3.69 -1.11 -9.04
N HIS A 18 3.40 0.17 -9.26
CA HIS A 18 2.03 0.71 -9.24
C HIS A 18 1.32 0.59 -10.59
N ARG A 19 2.06 0.41 -11.70
CA ARG A 19 1.48 0.28 -13.03
C ARG A 19 0.52 -0.91 -13.11
N GLY A 20 -0.66 -0.68 -13.70
CA GLY A 20 -1.73 -1.66 -13.86
C GLY A 20 -2.49 -1.97 -12.57
N LYS A 21 -2.12 -1.39 -11.43
CA LYS A 21 -2.81 -1.57 -10.15
C LYS A 21 -3.98 -0.60 -10.02
N THR A 22 -5.04 -1.07 -9.36
CA THR A 22 -6.26 -0.29 -9.09
C THR A 22 -6.14 0.48 -7.79
N PHE A 23 -6.23 1.80 -7.87
CA PHE A 23 -6.26 2.70 -6.72
C PHE A 23 -7.64 3.34 -6.61
N VAL A 24 -8.20 3.31 -5.40
CA VAL A 24 -9.41 4.07 -5.05
C VAL A 24 -8.99 5.30 -4.27
N ILE A 25 -9.39 6.49 -4.72
CA ILE A 25 -9.05 7.76 -4.10
C ILE A 25 -10.34 8.43 -3.63
N ALA A 26 -10.46 8.67 -2.33
CA ALA A 26 -11.59 9.36 -1.71
C ALA A 26 -11.24 10.84 -1.51
N LEU A 27 -11.88 11.70 -2.29
CA LEU A 27 -11.69 13.14 -2.30
C LEU A 27 -12.86 13.82 -1.57
N PRO A 28 -12.64 14.44 -0.40
CA PRO A 28 -13.71 15.08 0.35
C PRO A 28 -14.18 16.35 -0.36
N GLY A 29 -15.41 16.82 -0.04
CA GLY A 29 -15.97 18.03 -0.65
C GLY A 29 -15.19 19.30 -0.30
N GLU A 30 -14.52 19.29 0.86
CA GLU A 30 -13.61 20.32 1.36
C GLU A 30 -12.41 20.50 0.46
N ALA A 31 -11.85 19.39 -0.05
CA ALA A 31 -10.73 19.43 -0.97
C ALA A 31 -11.12 20.10 -2.30
N ILE A 32 -12.38 20.00 -2.73
CA ILE A 32 -12.89 20.65 -3.95
C ILE A 32 -12.97 22.18 -3.78
N CYS A 33 -13.24 22.66 -2.56
CA CYS A 33 -13.25 24.09 -2.24
C CYS A 33 -11.86 24.66 -1.92
N HIS A 34 -10.85 23.80 -1.73
CA HIS A 34 -9.52 24.20 -1.33
C HIS A 34 -8.70 24.74 -2.52
N SER A 35 -7.75 25.66 -2.25
CA SER A 35 -6.88 26.24 -3.28
C SER A 35 -6.00 25.20 -3.98
N ASN A 36 -5.70 24.08 -3.29
CA ASN A 36 -4.91 22.96 -3.81
C ASN A 36 -5.69 22.01 -4.74
N PHE A 37 -7.01 22.20 -4.90
CA PHE A 37 -7.88 21.29 -5.67
C PHE A 37 -7.33 21.00 -7.08
N THR A 38 -6.92 22.06 -7.80
CA THR A 38 -6.37 21.94 -9.16
C THR A 38 -5.13 21.07 -9.21
N HIS A 39 -4.23 21.19 -8.23
CA HIS A 39 -3.01 20.38 -8.18
C HIS A 39 -3.33 18.92 -7.87
N ILE A 40 -4.27 18.65 -6.95
CA ILE A 40 -4.73 17.29 -6.65
C ILE A 40 -5.29 16.61 -7.90
N ILE A 41 -6.11 17.32 -8.67
CA ILE A 41 -6.65 16.78 -9.93
C ILE A 41 -5.54 16.53 -10.95
N HIS A 42 -4.54 17.41 -11.06
CA HIS A 42 -3.37 17.19 -11.91
C HIS A 42 -2.53 15.98 -11.47
N ASP A 43 -2.37 15.76 -10.17
CA ASP A 43 -1.67 14.60 -9.63
C ASP A 43 -2.42 13.31 -9.97
N ILE A 44 -3.74 13.27 -9.77
CA ILE A 44 -4.60 12.12 -10.14
C ILE A 44 -4.47 11.80 -11.64
N ALA A 45 -4.50 12.85 -12.46
CA ALA A 45 -4.28 12.78 -13.90
C ALA A 45 -2.91 12.16 -14.25
N LEU A 46 -1.85 12.62 -13.57
CA LEU A 46 -0.49 12.10 -13.73
C LEU A 46 -0.43 10.61 -13.37
N LEU A 47 -1.04 10.19 -12.26
CA LEU A 47 -1.13 8.77 -11.88
C LEU A 47 -1.77 7.92 -12.98
N ASN A 48 -2.89 8.38 -13.54
CA ASN A 48 -3.54 7.70 -14.66
C ASN A 48 -2.62 7.60 -15.89
N SER A 49 -1.90 8.67 -16.22
CA SER A 49 -0.95 8.69 -17.35
C SER A 49 0.25 7.75 -17.17
N LEU A 50 0.65 7.49 -15.93
CA LEU A 50 1.72 6.55 -15.57
C LEU A 50 1.24 5.08 -15.60
N GLY A 51 -0.07 4.86 -15.81
CA GLY A 51 -0.68 3.55 -16.02
C GLY A 51 -1.35 2.95 -14.78
N MET A 52 -1.60 3.75 -13.73
CA MET A 52 -2.43 3.31 -12.59
C MET A 52 -3.91 3.40 -12.97
N ARG A 53 -4.71 2.41 -12.54
CA ARG A 53 -6.14 2.35 -12.80
C ARG A 53 -6.86 3.11 -11.69
N ILE A 54 -7.47 4.25 -12.00
CA ILE A 54 -8.00 5.16 -10.97
C ILE A 54 -9.52 5.06 -10.86
N VAL A 55 -10.00 4.83 -9.64
CA VAL A 55 -11.38 5.09 -9.23
C VAL A 55 -11.38 6.26 -8.26
N LEU A 56 -11.98 7.38 -8.67
CA LEU A 56 -12.10 8.57 -7.85
C LEU A 56 -13.50 8.60 -7.24
N VAL A 57 -13.59 8.68 -5.93
CA VAL A 57 -14.85 8.85 -5.18
C VAL A 57 -14.84 10.23 -4.58
N HIS A 58 -15.92 11.01 -4.77
CA HIS A 58 -15.97 12.37 -4.24
C HIS A 58 -17.10 12.58 -3.23
N GLY A 59 -16.81 13.37 -2.21
CA GLY A 59 -17.80 13.97 -1.32
C GLY A 59 -18.34 15.29 -1.89
N ALA A 60 -19.29 15.88 -1.17
CA ALA A 60 -19.87 17.18 -1.53
C ALA A 60 -20.41 17.96 -0.32
N ARG A 61 -19.88 17.72 0.90
CA ARG A 61 -20.44 18.28 2.14
C ARG A 61 -20.52 19.81 2.14
N PRO A 62 -19.44 20.58 1.87
CA PRO A 62 -19.53 22.04 1.82
C PRO A 62 -20.48 22.57 0.73
N GLN A 63 -20.55 21.87 -0.41
CA GLN A 63 -21.45 22.21 -1.51
C GLN A 63 -22.91 21.99 -1.10
N LEU A 64 -23.18 20.92 -0.35
CA LEU A 64 -24.50 20.60 0.19
C LEU A 64 -24.93 21.61 1.24
N GLU A 65 -24.07 21.93 2.19
CA GLU A 65 -24.32 22.96 3.21
C GLU A 65 -24.72 24.29 2.57
N GLN A 66 -24.00 24.71 1.52
CA GLN A 66 -24.35 25.92 0.77
C GLN A 66 -25.75 25.86 0.13
N ARG A 67 -26.14 24.71 -0.45
CA ARG A 67 -27.46 24.54 -1.09
C ARG A 67 -28.58 24.53 -0.05
N LEU A 68 -28.34 23.87 1.10
CA LEU A 68 -29.29 23.84 2.21
C LEU A 68 -29.52 25.24 2.78
N GLU A 69 -28.45 26.02 2.98
CA GLU A 69 -28.56 27.42 3.44
C GLU A 69 -29.35 28.28 2.45
N GLN A 70 -29.10 28.14 1.14
CA GLN A 70 -29.84 28.85 0.09
C GLN A 70 -31.33 28.49 0.08
N CYS A 71 -31.67 27.24 0.37
CA CYS A 71 -33.04 26.75 0.46
C CYS A 71 -33.67 26.94 1.86
N GLN A 72 -32.93 27.50 2.83
CA GLN A 72 -33.34 27.64 4.23
C GLN A 72 -33.74 26.30 4.88
N LEU A 73 -33.04 25.22 4.49
CA LEU A 73 -33.21 23.87 5.01
C LEU A 73 -32.09 23.52 5.99
N THR A 74 -32.35 22.57 6.88
CA THR A 74 -31.37 22.05 7.84
C THR A 74 -31.41 20.52 7.84
N LEU A 75 -30.23 19.89 7.78
CA LEU A 75 -30.11 18.43 7.95
C LEU A 75 -30.01 18.08 9.43
N ASN A 76 -30.84 17.13 9.85
CA ASN A 76 -30.71 16.51 11.17
C ASN A 76 -29.74 15.33 11.07
N TYR A 77 -28.95 15.10 12.10
CA TYR A 77 -27.98 14.01 12.14
C TYR A 77 -28.24 13.09 13.33
N VAL A 78 -28.06 11.78 13.10
CA VAL A 78 -27.99 10.76 14.16
C VAL A 78 -26.57 10.20 14.11
N GLY A 79 -25.75 10.57 15.10
CA GLY A 79 -24.30 10.36 15.01
C GLY A 79 -23.73 11.12 13.81
N HIS A 80 -23.09 10.41 12.88
CA HIS A 80 -22.53 10.97 11.64
C HIS A 80 -23.44 10.81 10.41
N THR A 81 -24.60 10.20 10.58
CA THR A 81 -25.50 9.88 9.46
C THR A 81 -26.58 10.96 9.37
N PRO A 82 -26.68 11.69 8.25
CA PRO A 82 -27.77 12.64 8.04
C PRO A 82 -29.10 11.90 7.90
N ILE A 83 -30.20 12.51 8.33
CA ILE A 83 -31.56 12.15 7.92
C ILE A 83 -31.88 12.99 6.69
N THR A 84 -31.98 12.34 5.53
CA THR A 84 -32.18 13.03 4.26
C THR A 84 -33.64 12.88 3.81
N ASP A 85 -34.44 13.92 4.00
CA ASP A 85 -35.79 13.97 3.45
C ASP A 85 -35.80 14.27 1.93
N SER A 86 -36.97 14.25 1.30
CA SER A 86 -37.07 14.46 -0.14
C SER A 86 -36.64 15.86 -0.59
N GLN A 87 -36.78 16.91 0.25
CA GLN A 87 -36.33 18.26 -0.09
C GLN A 87 -34.81 18.37 0.02
N ALA A 88 -34.24 17.85 1.10
CA ALA A 88 -32.80 17.75 1.29
C ALA A 88 -32.14 16.89 0.19
N MET A 89 -32.81 15.84 -0.29
CA MET A 89 -32.32 14.99 -1.37
C MET A 89 -32.15 15.75 -2.69
N GLU A 90 -32.99 16.75 -2.99
CA GLU A 90 -32.78 17.61 -4.16
C GLU A 90 -31.51 18.47 -3.99
N CYS A 91 -31.28 19.04 -2.81
CA CYS A 91 -30.04 19.74 -2.50
C CYS A 91 -28.80 18.82 -2.62
N VAL A 92 -28.92 17.55 -2.20
CA VAL A 92 -27.87 16.53 -2.38
C VAL A 92 -27.57 16.31 -3.86
N LYS A 93 -28.60 16.11 -4.70
CA LYS A 93 -28.42 15.92 -6.15
C LYS A 93 -27.69 17.12 -6.79
N ASP A 94 -28.09 18.34 -6.44
CA ASP A 94 -27.48 19.57 -6.95
C ASP A 94 -26.02 19.70 -6.52
N ALA A 95 -25.73 19.49 -5.23
CA ALA A 95 -24.39 19.61 -4.67
C ALA A 95 -23.43 18.57 -5.26
N VAL A 96 -23.85 17.30 -5.28
CA VAL A 96 -23.06 16.19 -5.83
C VAL A 96 -22.86 16.34 -7.33
N GLY A 97 -23.90 16.76 -8.07
CA GLY A 97 -23.80 17.05 -9.50
C GLY A 97 -22.81 18.18 -9.78
N SER A 98 -22.89 19.27 -9.01
CA SER A 98 -21.94 20.39 -9.13
C SER A 98 -20.50 19.96 -8.85
N ALA A 99 -20.27 19.18 -7.80
CA ALA A 99 -18.93 18.68 -7.46
C ALA A 99 -18.37 17.77 -8.56
N ARG A 100 -19.18 16.86 -9.10
CA ARG A 100 -18.81 15.99 -10.22
C ARG A 100 -18.40 16.79 -11.46
N ILE A 101 -19.20 17.78 -11.86
CA ILE A 101 -18.92 18.63 -13.02
C ILE A 101 -17.60 19.40 -12.84
N SER A 102 -17.33 19.92 -11.64
CA SER A 102 -16.07 20.61 -11.34
C SER A 102 -14.85 19.70 -11.53
N ILE A 103 -14.94 18.45 -11.07
CA ILE A 103 -13.88 17.44 -11.23
C ILE A 103 -13.69 17.08 -12.71
N GLU A 104 -14.78 16.77 -13.41
CA GLU A 104 -14.77 16.40 -14.84
C GLU A 104 -14.19 17.53 -15.71
N SER A 105 -14.51 18.79 -15.40
CA SER A 105 -13.99 19.98 -16.09
C SER A 105 -12.46 20.09 -15.98
N LEU A 106 -11.90 19.93 -14.77
CA LEU A 106 -10.45 19.99 -14.56
C LEU A 106 -9.71 18.80 -15.19
N LEU A 107 -10.27 17.59 -15.09
CA LEU A 107 -9.72 16.40 -15.76
C LEU A 107 -9.79 16.49 -17.30
N SER A 108 -10.60 17.39 -17.85
CA SER A 108 -10.70 17.65 -19.29
C SER A 108 -9.68 18.68 -19.80
N MET A 109 -8.90 19.31 -18.91
CA MET A 109 -7.91 20.33 -19.31
C MET A 109 -6.72 19.73 -20.07
N GLY A 110 -6.64 19.98 -21.38
CA GLY A 110 -5.58 19.49 -22.28
C GLY A 110 -4.58 20.55 -22.79
N LEU A 111 -4.40 21.67 -22.08
CA LEU A 111 -3.51 22.77 -22.50
C LEU A 111 -2.06 22.31 -22.71
N SER A 112 -1.36 22.92 -23.67
CA SER A 112 0.01 22.55 -24.10
C SER A 112 1.09 22.52 -23.02
N ASN A 113 0.85 23.20 -21.90
CA ASN A 113 1.80 23.31 -20.78
C ASN A 113 1.30 22.63 -19.49
N SER A 114 0.20 21.88 -19.53
CA SER A 114 -0.19 21.05 -18.39
C SER A 114 0.48 19.68 -18.49
N PRO A 115 0.72 18.98 -17.36
CA PRO A 115 1.13 17.57 -17.35
C PRO A 115 0.18 16.66 -18.15
N MET A 116 -1.02 17.18 -18.45
CA MET A 116 -2.11 16.56 -19.17
C MET A 116 -2.04 16.74 -20.69
N HIS A 117 -1.07 17.50 -21.21
CA HIS A 117 -0.98 17.70 -22.65
C HIS A 117 -0.73 16.38 -23.40
N GLY A 118 -1.67 16.02 -24.28
CA GLY A 118 -1.63 14.76 -25.03
C GLY A 118 -2.09 13.53 -24.26
N ALA A 119 -2.21 13.62 -22.92
CA ALA A 119 -2.89 12.62 -22.11
C ALA A 119 -4.40 12.77 -22.35
N ARG A 120 -4.94 12.04 -23.34
CA ARG A 120 -6.39 11.98 -23.59
C ARG A 120 -7.07 11.25 -22.42
N ILE A 121 -7.21 11.93 -21.28
CA ILE A 121 -7.88 11.37 -20.10
C ILE A 121 -9.37 11.28 -20.40
N ARG A 122 -9.88 10.06 -20.24
CA ARG A 122 -11.32 9.78 -20.28
C ARG A 122 -11.81 9.69 -18.85
N VAL A 123 -12.88 10.40 -18.54
CA VAL A 123 -13.57 10.30 -17.25
C VAL A 123 -14.93 9.69 -17.51
N VAL A 124 -15.26 8.64 -16.77
CA VAL A 124 -16.54 7.94 -16.90
C VAL A 124 -17.21 7.86 -15.55
N SER A 125 -18.47 8.22 -15.53
CA SER A 125 -19.32 8.31 -14.35
C SER A 125 -20.70 7.81 -14.72
N GLY A 126 -21.40 7.15 -13.79
CA GLY A 126 -22.62 6.43 -14.11
C GLY A 126 -23.27 5.75 -12.91
N ASN A 127 -24.26 4.90 -13.20
CA ASN A 127 -25.05 4.15 -12.21
C ASN A 127 -24.33 2.89 -11.70
N PHE A 128 -23.06 3.02 -11.31
CA PHE A 128 -22.26 1.89 -10.81
C PHE A 128 -22.62 1.45 -9.38
N ILE A 129 -23.41 2.24 -8.66
CA ILE A 129 -23.75 2.01 -7.26
C ILE A 129 -25.23 1.70 -7.14
N THR A 130 -25.56 0.47 -6.71
CA THR A 130 -26.89 0.13 -6.23
C THR A 130 -26.95 0.37 -4.73
N ALA A 131 -27.87 1.22 -4.27
CA ALA A 131 -28.08 1.54 -2.87
C ALA A 131 -29.34 0.88 -2.31
N ARG A 132 -29.43 0.87 -0.98
CA ARG A 132 -30.65 0.58 -0.23
C ARG A 132 -30.84 1.60 0.89
N PRO A 133 -32.08 1.89 1.31
CA PRO A 133 -32.32 2.76 2.46
C PRO A 133 -31.71 2.13 3.72
N LEU A 134 -31.27 2.98 4.65
CA LEU A 134 -31.00 2.55 6.02
C LEU A 134 -32.31 2.09 6.70
N GLY A 135 -33.42 2.77 6.39
CA GLY A 135 -34.73 2.46 6.93
C GLY A 135 -34.93 3.10 8.30
N ILE A 136 -35.66 2.42 9.19
CA ILE A 136 -36.02 2.93 10.51
C ILE A 136 -35.13 2.27 11.56
N HIS A 137 -34.32 3.07 12.26
CA HIS A 137 -33.51 2.62 13.40
C HIS A 137 -33.95 3.36 14.67
N GLU A 138 -34.20 2.61 15.74
CA GLU A 138 -34.63 3.16 17.04
C GLU A 138 -35.85 4.09 16.94
N GLY A 139 -36.73 3.85 15.96
CA GLY A 139 -37.93 4.66 15.71
C GLY A 139 -37.70 5.92 14.86
N LEU A 140 -36.47 6.20 14.43
CA LEU A 140 -36.13 7.30 13.53
C LEU A 140 -36.01 6.79 12.09
N ASP A 141 -36.77 7.41 11.17
CA ASP A 141 -36.74 7.10 9.74
C ASP A 141 -35.67 7.95 9.04
N PHE A 142 -34.70 7.26 8.42
CA PHE A 142 -33.59 7.87 7.69
C PHE A 142 -33.95 8.26 6.25
N GLN A 143 -35.14 7.89 5.77
CA GLN A 143 -35.69 8.29 4.48
C GLN A 143 -34.72 8.02 3.30
N HIS A 144 -34.21 9.06 2.63
CA HIS A 144 -33.28 8.94 1.52
C HIS A 144 -31.83 8.73 1.93
N SER A 145 -31.51 8.63 3.22
CA SER A 145 -30.18 8.21 3.63
C SER A 145 -30.05 6.69 3.46
N GLY A 146 -29.00 6.29 2.75
CA GLY A 146 -28.81 4.91 2.36
C GLY A 146 -27.39 4.41 2.56
N GLU A 147 -27.21 3.15 2.23
CA GLU A 147 -25.92 2.46 2.23
C GLU A 147 -25.73 1.70 0.92
N VAL A 148 -24.47 1.40 0.60
CA VAL A 148 -24.12 0.66 -0.61
C VAL A 148 -24.60 -0.78 -0.49
N ARG A 149 -25.50 -1.19 -1.39
CA ARG A 149 -25.95 -2.59 -1.50
C ARG A 149 -25.04 -3.41 -2.42
N LYS A 150 -24.62 -2.81 -3.54
CA LYS A 150 -23.81 -3.47 -4.57
C LYS A 150 -23.05 -2.45 -5.40
N ILE A 151 -21.80 -2.76 -5.70
CA ILE A 151 -20.98 -2.07 -6.70
C ILE A 151 -20.96 -2.89 -7.99
N ASP A 152 -21.18 -2.25 -9.15
CA ASP A 152 -21.03 -2.87 -10.47
C ASP A 152 -19.56 -3.04 -10.84
N ARG A 153 -18.94 -4.06 -10.24
CA ARG A 153 -17.54 -4.42 -10.49
C ARG A 153 -17.23 -4.60 -11.97
N ALA A 154 -18.10 -5.27 -12.73
CA ALA A 154 -17.84 -5.60 -14.12
C ALA A 154 -17.86 -4.34 -15.00
N GLY A 155 -18.86 -3.46 -14.79
CA GLY A 155 -18.94 -2.17 -15.48
C GLY A 155 -17.72 -1.30 -15.19
N ILE A 156 -17.33 -1.15 -13.92
CA ILE A 156 -16.15 -0.37 -13.52
C ILE A 156 -14.87 -0.97 -14.14
N GLN A 157 -14.69 -2.29 -14.05
CA GLN A 157 -13.50 -2.96 -14.57
C GLN A 157 -13.31 -2.72 -16.07
N SER A 158 -14.40 -2.76 -16.86
CA SER A 158 -14.36 -2.48 -18.30
C SER A 158 -13.87 -1.06 -18.60
N GLN A 159 -14.30 -0.06 -17.81
CA GLN A 159 -13.85 1.33 -18.01
C GLN A 159 -12.38 1.50 -17.63
N LEU A 160 -11.97 0.85 -16.55
CA LEU A 160 -10.57 0.86 -16.11
C LEU A 160 -9.65 0.13 -17.10
N ASP A 161 -10.11 -0.94 -17.77
CA ASP A 161 -9.36 -1.62 -18.84
C ASP A 161 -9.17 -0.72 -20.08
N ASP A 162 -10.10 0.20 -20.30
CA ASP A 162 -10.01 1.28 -21.29
C ASP A 162 -9.14 2.47 -20.83
N ASN A 163 -8.40 2.37 -19.71
CA ASN A 163 -7.62 3.48 -19.13
C ASN A 163 -8.46 4.75 -18.84
N ALA A 164 -9.76 4.60 -18.61
CA ALA A 164 -10.60 5.68 -18.12
C ALA A 164 -10.51 5.81 -16.60
N ILE A 165 -10.58 7.03 -16.11
CA ILE A 165 -10.81 7.32 -14.68
C ILE A 165 -12.29 7.11 -14.40
N VAL A 166 -12.61 6.24 -13.46
CA VAL A 166 -14.00 6.03 -13.03
C VAL A 166 -14.31 6.97 -11.89
N LEU A 167 -15.28 7.87 -12.08
CA LEU A 167 -15.72 8.83 -11.08
C LEU A 167 -17.03 8.36 -10.44
N LEU A 168 -16.98 8.06 -9.14
CA LEU A 168 -18.10 7.65 -8.30
C LEU A 168 -18.56 8.82 -7.43
N SER A 169 -19.86 9.07 -7.44
CA SER A 169 -20.50 10.09 -6.63
C SER A 169 -21.08 9.49 -5.34
N SER A 170 -21.22 10.30 -4.29
CA SER A 170 -21.85 9.91 -3.02
C SER A 170 -23.38 9.77 -3.09
N VAL A 171 -23.90 9.25 -4.20
CA VAL A 171 -25.32 8.97 -4.47
C VAL A 171 -25.43 7.60 -5.12
N GLY A 172 -26.38 6.80 -4.65
CA GLY A 172 -26.71 5.50 -5.24
C GLY A 172 -28.19 5.37 -5.57
N TYR A 173 -28.51 4.33 -6.34
CA TYR A 173 -29.85 4.12 -6.90
C TYR A 173 -30.43 2.79 -6.45
N SER A 174 -31.74 2.73 -6.17
CA SER A 174 -32.43 1.46 -6.03
C SER A 174 -32.85 0.90 -7.39
N PRO A 175 -33.16 -0.40 -7.49
CA PRO A 175 -33.82 -0.99 -8.66
C PRO A 175 -35.20 -0.37 -8.98
N THR A 176 -35.82 0.32 -8.02
CA THR A 176 -37.10 1.04 -8.18
C THR A 176 -36.92 2.46 -8.74
N GLY A 177 -35.68 2.94 -8.89
CA GLY A 177 -35.37 4.27 -9.42
C GLY A 177 -35.28 5.37 -8.37
N GLU A 178 -35.29 5.02 -7.08
CA GLU A 178 -35.10 5.98 -5.99
C GLU A 178 -33.62 6.29 -5.80
N THR A 179 -33.33 7.53 -5.37
CA THR A 179 -31.98 8.00 -5.09
C THR A 179 -31.73 8.06 -3.59
N PHE A 180 -30.53 7.66 -3.18
CA PHE A 180 -30.10 7.70 -1.79
C PHE A 180 -28.82 8.51 -1.62
N ASN A 181 -28.76 9.29 -0.55
CA ASN A 181 -27.58 9.97 -0.07
C ASN A 181 -26.69 8.97 0.67
N LEU A 182 -25.43 8.84 0.23
CA LEU A 182 -24.46 7.87 0.75
C LEU A 182 -23.27 8.60 1.38
N SER A 183 -22.62 7.98 2.37
CA SER A 183 -21.28 8.43 2.79
C SER A 183 -20.28 8.18 1.65
N PHE A 184 -19.47 9.18 1.31
CA PHE A 184 -18.46 9.01 0.26
C PHE A 184 -17.34 8.09 0.74
N GLU A 185 -17.06 8.05 2.04
CA GLU A 185 -16.12 7.14 2.67
C GLU A 185 -16.58 5.68 2.58
N ASP A 186 -17.87 5.42 2.84
CA ASP A 186 -18.45 4.08 2.64
C ASP A 186 -18.41 3.68 1.17
N VAL A 187 -18.78 4.58 0.24
CA VAL A 187 -18.67 4.32 -1.20
C VAL A 187 -17.24 3.97 -1.60
N ALA A 188 -16.24 4.73 -1.13
CA ALA A 188 -14.84 4.47 -1.42
C ALA A 188 -14.35 3.13 -0.83
N THR A 189 -14.73 2.85 0.40
CA THR A 189 -14.42 1.60 1.11
C THR A 189 -15.00 0.40 0.36
N GLN A 190 -16.30 0.43 0.05
CA GLN A 190 -16.98 -0.64 -0.67
C GLN A 190 -16.45 -0.80 -2.10
N ALA A 191 -16.15 0.30 -2.79
CA ALA A 191 -15.51 0.24 -4.11
C ALA A 191 -14.14 -0.45 -4.03
N ALA A 192 -13.29 -0.08 -3.08
CA ALA A 192 -11.96 -0.67 -2.90
C ALA A 192 -12.04 -2.18 -2.63
N ILE A 193 -12.93 -2.59 -1.73
CA ILE A 193 -13.15 -4.01 -1.40
C ILE A 193 -13.65 -4.79 -2.61
N ASN A 194 -14.71 -4.32 -3.27
CA ASN A 194 -15.33 -5.05 -4.39
C ASN A 194 -14.42 -5.16 -5.62
N LEU A 195 -13.58 -4.15 -5.86
CA LEU A 195 -12.64 -4.11 -6.97
C LEU A 195 -11.33 -4.87 -6.68
N GLY A 196 -11.08 -5.25 -5.42
CA GLY A 196 -9.79 -5.79 -5.01
C GLY A 196 -8.67 -4.78 -5.24
N ALA A 197 -8.91 -3.52 -4.84
CA ALA A 197 -7.96 -2.44 -5.04
C ALA A 197 -6.64 -2.72 -4.32
N GLU A 198 -5.52 -2.31 -4.93
CA GLU A 198 -4.20 -2.41 -4.32
C GLU A 198 -4.02 -1.35 -3.21
N LYS A 199 -4.67 -0.19 -3.38
CA LYS A 199 -4.64 0.93 -2.44
C LYS A 199 -5.99 1.63 -2.36
N LEU A 200 -6.37 2.02 -1.15
CA LEU A 200 -7.43 3.00 -0.88
C LEU A 200 -6.79 4.23 -0.23
N ILE A 201 -7.03 5.42 -0.76
CA ILE A 201 -6.39 6.65 -0.31
C ILE A 201 -7.48 7.63 0.09
N PHE A 202 -7.52 8.03 1.36
CA PHE A 202 -8.39 9.08 1.85
C PHE A 202 -7.61 10.40 1.94
N LEU A 203 -8.16 11.44 1.34
CA LEU A 203 -7.69 12.80 1.54
C LEU A 203 -8.46 13.45 2.69
N GLY A 204 -7.74 14.09 3.62
CA GLY A 204 -8.31 14.81 4.77
C GLY A 204 -7.64 16.17 4.97
N ALA A 205 -8.12 16.95 5.94
CA ALA A 205 -7.52 18.24 6.27
C ALA A 205 -6.12 18.04 6.88
N ASP A 206 -6.01 17.09 7.81
CA ASP A 206 -4.79 16.77 8.51
C ASP A 206 -3.82 15.93 7.67
N SER A 207 -2.53 15.99 8.01
CA SER A 207 -1.47 15.20 7.38
C SER A 207 -1.66 13.68 7.51
N GLY A 208 -2.51 13.23 8.44
CA GLY A 208 -2.76 11.84 8.75
C GLY A 208 -3.22 11.71 10.21
N LEU A 209 -2.96 10.58 10.84
CA LEU A 209 -3.23 10.38 12.25
C LEU A 209 -2.13 10.96 13.12
N LEU A 210 -2.52 11.73 14.14
CA LEU A 210 -1.60 12.26 15.13
C LEU A 210 -1.56 11.36 16.37
N ASP A 211 -0.40 11.29 17.02
CA ASP A 211 -0.26 10.72 18.36
C ASP A 211 -0.69 11.73 19.44
N ILE A 212 -0.65 11.29 20.70
CA ILE A 212 -0.99 12.14 21.85
C ILE A 212 -0.09 13.38 22.01
N ASN A 213 1.08 13.39 21.36
CA ASN A 213 2.03 14.49 21.38
C ASN A 213 1.90 15.40 20.14
N GLY A 214 0.95 15.11 19.25
CA GLY A 214 0.75 15.84 17.99
C GLY A 214 1.72 15.44 16.88
N ALA A 215 2.49 14.36 17.03
CA ALA A 215 3.38 13.85 16.00
C ALA A 215 2.63 12.93 15.01
N LEU A 216 2.97 13.03 13.72
CA LEU A 216 2.38 12.19 12.68
C LEU A 216 2.77 10.72 12.86
N ILE A 217 1.77 9.86 12.93
CA ILE A 217 1.95 8.41 12.95
C ILE A 217 2.10 7.95 11.50
N ARG A 218 3.30 7.49 11.15
CA ARG A 218 3.63 7.06 9.77
C ARG A 218 2.91 5.78 9.36
N SER A 219 2.74 4.85 10.29
CA SER A 219 2.08 3.58 9.99
C SER A 219 1.34 3.05 11.21
N ILE A 220 0.18 2.43 10.98
CA ILE A 220 -0.55 1.67 11.98
C ILE A 220 -1.02 0.33 11.42
N ASN A 221 -1.17 -0.63 12.32
CA ASN A 221 -1.71 -1.96 12.01
C ASN A 221 -3.20 -2.05 12.33
N LEU A 222 -3.85 -3.15 11.95
CA LEU A 222 -5.27 -3.34 12.21
C LEU A 222 -5.64 -3.32 13.70
N SER A 223 -4.81 -3.86 14.59
CA SER A 223 -5.12 -3.88 16.03
C SER A 223 -5.01 -2.49 16.65
N GLN A 224 -4.01 -1.70 16.26
CA GLN A 224 -3.83 -0.30 16.64
C GLN A 224 -4.96 0.58 16.08
N ALA A 225 -5.34 0.37 14.82
CA ALA A 225 -6.47 1.04 14.20
C ALA A 225 -7.77 0.75 14.97
N GLN A 226 -8.02 -0.53 15.30
CA GLN A 226 -9.18 -0.94 16.08
C GLN A 226 -9.20 -0.30 17.47
N GLN A 227 -8.08 -0.32 18.20
CA GLN A 227 -7.98 0.28 19.53
C GLN A 227 -8.31 1.77 19.51
N ARG A 228 -7.85 2.49 18.48
CA ARG A 228 -8.17 3.93 18.31
C ARG A 228 -9.65 4.16 18.04
N LEU A 229 -10.26 3.36 17.19
CA LEU A 229 -11.70 3.43 16.92
C LEU A 229 -12.54 3.12 18.16
N GLU A 230 -12.11 2.19 19.01
CA GLU A 230 -12.79 1.84 20.27
C GLU A 230 -12.67 2.93 21.35
N GLN A 231 -11.55 3.65 21.38
CA GLN A 231 -11.29 4.67 22.39
C GLN A 231 -12.09 5.97 22.17
N GLN A 232 -12.78 6.12 21.03
CA GLN A 232 -13.48 7.36 20.64
C GLN A 232 -12.67 8.63 20.95
N GLU A 233 -11.34 8.54 20.82
CA GLU A 233 -10.53 9.76 20.81
C GLU A 233 -11.05 10.57 19.64
N SER A 234 -11.43 11.83 19.87
CA SER A 234 -11.99 12.72 18.86
C SER A 234 -10.95 13.02 17.79
N CYS A 235 -10.67 12.04 16.94
CA CYS A 235 -9.73 12.13 15.86
C CYS A 235 -10.55 12.38 14.61
N ASP A 236 -10.60 13.62 14.15
CA ASP A 236 -10.68 13.84 12.71
C ASP A 236 -9.39 13.22 12.12
N PRO A 237 -9.43 12.27 11.16
CA PRO A 237 -10.60 11.77 10.42
C PRO A 237 -11.06 10.35 10.82
N GLU A 238 -12.00 10.24 11.75
CA GLU A 238 -12.53 8.97 12.30
C GLU A 238 -13.19 8.11 11.22
N GLN A 239 -14.02 8.70 10.36
CA GLN A 239 -14.71 7.98 9.28
C GLN A 239 -13.72 7.44 8.24
N ALA A 240 -12.64 8.17 7.95
CA ALA A 240 -11.59 7.71 7.05
C ALA A 240 -10.78 6.56 7.67
N LEU A 241 -10.46 6.64 8.97
CA LEU A 241 -9.82 5.54 9.69
C LEU A 241 -10.73 4.29 9.75
N GLN A 242 -12.02 4.48 10.01
CA GLN A 242 -12.99 3.39 10.01
C GLN A 242 -13.09 2.72 8.63
N GLY A 243 -13.19 3.51 7.56
CA GLY A 243 -13.18 3.01 6.18
C GLY A 243 -11.89 2.27 5.84
N ALA A 244 -10.73 2.84 6.20
CA ALA A 244 -9.42 2.22 6.01
C ALA A 244 -9.28 0.89 6.78
N TYR A 245 -9.75 0.85 8.03
CA TYR A 245 -9.77 -0.37 8.84
C TYR A 245 -10.63 -1.46 8.19
N GLN A 246 -11.85 -1.13 7.77
CA GLN A 246 -12.77 -2.08 7.14
C GLN A 246 -12.25 -2.59 5.78
N ALA A 247 -11.67 -1.70 4.97
CA ALA A 247 -11.03 -2.06 3.70
C ALA A 247 -9.86 -3.02 3.92
N CYS A 248 -8.95 -2.70 4.85
CA CYS A 248 -7.81 -3.55 5.16
C CYS A 248 -8.23 -4.89 5.76
N LEU A 249 -9.22 -4.91 6.66
CA LEU A 249 -9.79 -6.13 7.22
C LEU A 249 -10.38 -7.05 6.13
N SER A 250 -10.95 -6.44 5.09
CA SER A 250 -11.57 -7.13 3.95
C SER A 250 -10.60 -7.47 2.81
N GLY A 251 -9.30 -7.27 3.01
CA GLY A 251 -8.25 -7.71 2.08
C GLY A 251 -7.70 -6.65 1.13
N VAL A 252 -8.05 -5.37 1.29
CA VAL A 252 -7.32 -4.27 0.63
C VAL A 252 -5.93 -4.18 1.29
N PRO A 253 -4.81 -4.35 0.56
CA PRO A 253 -3.51 -4.51 1.22
C PRO A 253 -3.05 -3.28 2.01
N ARG A 254 -3.38 -2.08 1.52
CA ARG A 254 -2.89 -0.80 2.03
C ARG A 254 -3.96 0.27 1.94
N CYS A 255 -4.16 0.99 3.03
CA CYS A 255 -4.95 2.22 3.02
C CYS A 255 -4.06 3.39 3.46
N HIS A 256 -4.25 4.56 2.87
CA HIS A 256 -3.46 5.75 3.17
C HIS A 256 -4.38 6.89 3.60
N LEU A 257 -4.00 7.59 4.67
CA LEU A 257 -4.64 8.82 5.12
C LEU A 257 -3.64 9.96 4.87
N ILE A 258 -3.98 10.87 3.94
CA ILE A 258 -3.08 11.95 3.51
C ILE A 258 -3.80 13.30 3.51
N SER A 259 -3.05 14.40 3.60
CA SER A 259 -3.65 15.74 3.54
C SER A 259 -3.94 16.19 2.12
N TYR A 260 -5.10 16.83 1.89
CA TYR A 260 -5.34 17.63 0.68
C TYR A 260 -4.74 19.04 0.77
N CYS A 261 -4.30 19.50 1.94
CA CYS A 261 -3.74 20.84 2.13
C CYS A 261 -2.30 20.92 1.61
N ALA A 262 -1.55 19.82 1.69
CA ALA A 262 -0.16 19.74 1.25
C ALA A 262 -0.08 19.51 -0.27
N ASP A 263 0.61 20.41 -0.96
CA ASP A 263 0.87 20.28 -2.40
C ASP A 263 1.76 19.06 -2.69
N GLY A 264 1.35 18.24 -3.65
CA GLY A 264 2.05 17.00 -4.01
C GLY A 264 1.97 15.87 -2.97
N ALA A 265 1.10 15.95 -1.95
CA ALA A 265 0.98 14.89 -0.93
C ALA A 265 0.68 13.51 -1.53
N LEU A 266 -0.16 13.45 -2.56
CA LEU A 266 -0.51 12.20 -3.24
C LEU A 266 0.72 11.56 -3.92
N LEU A 267 1.52 12.36 -4.63
CA LEU A 267 2.75 11.88 -5.28
C LEU A 267 3.82 11.54 -4.24
N GLY A 268 3.95 12.37 -3.21
CA GLY A 268 4.86 12.16 -2.08
C GLY A 268 4.59 10.82 -1.39
N GLU A 269 3.33 10.51 -1.10
CA GLU A 269 2.94 9.24 -0.49
C GLU A 269 3.24 8.03 -1.38
N LEU A 270 3.04 8.13 -2.69
CA LEU A 270 3.14 6.99 -3.59
C LEU A 270 4.55 6.71 -4.11
N PHE A 271 5.39 7.75 -4.20
CA PHE A 271 6.69 7.67 -4.86
C PHE A 271 7.87 8.00 -3.95
N THR A 272 7.64 8.30 -2.67
CA THR A 272 8.72 8.42 -1.68
C THR A 272 8.68 7.27 -0.70
N ARG A 273 9.83 7.04 -0.04
CA ARG A 273 9.95 5.99 0.96
C ARG A 273 9.30 6.37 2.29
N ASP A 274 9.46 7.62 2.73
CA ASP A 274 8.97 8.06 4.04
C ASP A 274 7.47 8.41 4.04
N GLY A 275 6.89 8.58 2.85
CA GLY A 275 5.52 9.04 2.67
C GLY A 275 5.27 10.44 3.25
N THR A 276 4.05 10.90 3.14
CA THR A 276 3.59 12.19 3.71
C THR A 276 2.49 12.03 4.75
N GLY A 277 1.82 10.87 4.80
CA GLY A 277 0.72 10.63 5.73
C GLY A 277 0.84 9.36 6.55
N THR A 278 -0.32 8.78 6.86
CA THR A 278 -0.44 7.57 7.69
C THR A 278 -0.86 6.38 6.83
N LEU A 279 -0.03 5.34 6.85
CA LEU A 279 -0.28 4.06 6.20
C LEU A 279 -0.96 3.08 7.16
N VAL A 280 -2.17 2.66 6.84
CA VAL A 280 -2.92 1.60 7.52
C VAL A 280 -2.68 0.28 6.80
N LEU A 281 -2.16 -0.71 7.52
CA LEU A 281 -1.74 -2.00 6.96
C LEU A 281 -2.51 -3.17 7.57
N GLN A 282 -2.86 -4.13 6.71
CA GLN A 282 -3.42 -5.40 7.17
C GLN A 282 -2.42 -6.16 8.06
N HIS A 283 -1.13 -6.10 7.73
CA HIS A 283 -0.03 -6.73 8.47
C HIS A 283 1.09 -5.69 8.63
N SER A 284 1.37 -5.25 9.85
CA SER A 284 2.44 -4.27 10.12
C SER A 284 3.82 -4.87 10.28
N GLU A 285 3.91 -6.19 10.34
CA GLU A 285 5.18 -6.85 10.50
C GLU A 285 5.81 -7.13 9.14
N GLU A 286 7.12 -6.93 9.09
CA GLU A 286 7.91 -7.33 7.93
C GLU A 286 7.71 -8.82 7.71
N VAL A 287 7.29 -9.17 6.49
CA VAL A 287 6.91 -10.54 6.16
C VAL A 287 8.16 -11.31 5.75
N ILE A 288 8.43 -12.42 6.43
CA ILE A 288 9.44 -13.39 6.03
C ILE A 288 8.75 -14.43 5.14
N ARG A 289 9.23 -14.59 3.90
CA ARG A 289 8.70 -15.57 2.96
C ARG A 289 9.77 -16.12 2.02
N GLN A 290 9.44 -17.21 1.33
CA GLN A 290 10.24 -17.71 0.22
C GLN A 290 10.22 -16.71 -0.94
N ALA A 291 11.36 -16.54 -1.60
CA ALA A 291 11.49 -15.67 -2.76
C ALA A 291 10.83 -16.27 -4.01
N ASN A 292 10.35 -15.41 -4.90
CA ASN A 292 9.80 -15.75 -6.21
C ASN A 292 10.52 -14.97 -7.32
N ILE A 293 10.17 -15.22 -8.58
CA ILE A 293 10.84 -14.63 -9.75
C ILE A 293 10.78 -13.09 -9.74
N ASP A 294 9.72 -12.50 -9.19
CA ASP A 294 9.56 -11.04 -9.13
C ASP A 294 10.54 -10.39 -8.13
N ASP A 295 11.08 -11.16 -7.19
CA ASP A 295 12.03 -10.68 -6.17
C ASP A 295 13.46 -10.52 -6.69
N ILE A 296 13.80 -11.10 -7.84
CA ILE A 296 15.18 -11.17 -8.35
C ILE A 296 15.80 -9.79 -8.49
N THR A 297 15.03 -8.81 -8.99
CA THR A 297 15.52 -7.44 -9.14
C THR A 297 15.89 -6.82 -7.79
N GLY A 298 15.02 -6.95 -6.78
CA GLY A 298 15.32 -6.37 -5.46
C GLY A 298 16.37 -7.14 -4.68
N ILE A 299 16.52 -8.45 -4.90
CA ILE A 299 17.66 -9.23 -4.37
C ILE A 299 18.96 -8.69 -5.00
N LEU A 300 19.01 -8.48 -6.32
CA LEU A 300 20.19 -7.95 -7.00
C LEU A 300 20.56 -6.56 -6.49
N GLU A 301 19.59 -5.66 -6.31
CA GLU A 301 19.78 -4.34 -5.71
C GLU A 301 20.38 -4.43 -4.30
N LEU A 302 19.95 -5.41 -3.51
CA LEU A 302 20.41 -5.62 -2.14
C LEU A 302 21.85 -6.18 -2.08
N ILE A 303 22.21 -7.10 -2.98
CA ILE A 303 23.49 -7.83 -2.90
C ILE A 303 24.62 -7.19 -3.71
N SER A 304 24.31 -6.50 -4.81
CA SER A 304 25.32 -5.98 -5.76
C SER A 304 26.37 -5.06 -5.10
N PRO A 305 26.01 -4.12 -4.20
CA PRO A 305 27.01 -3.29 -3.51
C PRO A 305 28.02 -4.12 -2.68
N LEU A 306 27.55 -5.22 -2.09
CA LEU A 306 28.37 -6.11 -1.27
C LEU A 306 29.23 -7.06 -2.13
N GLU A 307 28.77 -7.40 -3.33
CA GLU A 307 29.57 -8.14 -4.31
C GLU A 307 30.72 -7.29 -4.85
N GLU A 308 30.46 -6.02 -5.17
CA GLU A 308 31.48 -5.05 -5.62
C GLU A 308 32.55 -4.78 -4.55
N GLN A 309 32.16 -4.77 -3.27
CA GLN A 309 33.08 -4.65 -2.14
C GLN A 309 33.83 -5.95 -1.80
N GLY A 310 33.54 -7.06 -2.50
CA GLY A 310 34.13 -8.37 -2.23
C GLY A 310 33.64 -9.04 -0.94
N VAL A 311 32.62 -8.49 -0.28
CA VAL A 311 31.98 -9.07 0.91
C VAL A 311 31.24 -10.35 0.50
N LEU A 312 30.47 -10.30 -0.59
CA LEU A 312 29.71 -11.45 -1.11
C LEU A 312 30.35 -12.05 -2.36
N VAL A 313 29.99 -13.30 -2.66
CA VAL A 313 30.35 -13.96 -3.92
C VAL A 313 29.39 -13.47 -4.99
N LYS A 314 29.92 -13.07 -6.15
CA LYS A 314 29.14 -12.57 -7.28
C LYS A 314 28.13 -13.61 -7.78
N ARG A 315 26.88 -13.20 -7.97
CA ARG A 315 25.81 -14.03 -8.55
C ARG A 315 25.28 -13.38 -9.82
N SER A 316 25.17 -14.16 -10.89
CA SER A 316 24.54 -13.69 -12.11
C SER A 316 23.01 -13.76 -11.98
N ARG A 317 22.31 -12.99 -12.81
CA ARG A 317 20.85 -13.01 -12.85
C ARG A 317 20.32 -14.41 -13.21
N GLU A 318 20.96 -15.08 -14.17
CA GLU A 318 20.58 -16.42 -14.64
C GLU A 318 20.69 -17.46 -13.52
N LEU A 319 21.72 -17.33 -12.67
CA LEU A 319 21.89 -18.19 -11.51
C LEU A 319 20.76 -17.96 -10.50
N LEU A 320 20.42 -16.69 -10.22
CA LEU A 320 19.31 -16.36 -9.32
C LEU A 320 17.97 -16.87 -9.86
N GLU A 321 17.70 -16.75 -11.17
CA GLU A 321 16.49 -17.28 -11.79
C GLU A 321 16.34 -18.81 -11.58
N THR A 322 17.45 -19.54 -11.61
CA THR A 322 17.47 -20.99 -11.42
C THR A 322 17.35 -21.40 -9.95
N GLU A 323 17.90 -20.59 -9.04
CA GLU A 323 18.04 -20.92 -7.62
C GLU A 323 17.10 -20.11 -6.71
N ILE A 324 16.18 -19.32 -7.26
CA ILE A 324 15.34 -18.38 -6.50
C ILE A 324 14.55 -19.06 -5.39
N SER A 325 14.13 -20.31 -5.60
CA SER A 325 13.43 -21.12 -4.60
C SER A 325 14.25 -21.41 -3.35
N ARG A 326 15.58 -21.25 -3.40
CA ARG A 326 16.48 -21.42 -2.24
C ARG A 326 16.59 -20.15 -1.39
N PHE A 327 16.09 -19.02 -1.88
CA PHE A 327 16.14 -17.74 -1.16
C PHE A 327 14.89 -17.57 -0.28
N CYS A 328 15.12 -17.07 0.92
CA CYS A 328 14.11 -16.43 1.75
C CYS A 328 14.41 -14.94 1.84
N VAL A 329 13.34 -14.15 1.89
CA VAL A 329 13.41 -12.70 1.90
C VAL A 329 12.54 -12.14 3.01
N ILE A 330 12.93 -10.97 3.50
CA ILE A 330 12.09 -10.13 4.33
C ILE A 330 11.64 -8.94 3.49
N THR A 331 10.33 -8.75 3.41
CA THR A 331 9.73 -7.59 2.74
C THR A 331 9.19 -6.61 3.77
N HIS A 332 9.56 -5.33 3.62
CA HIS A 332 8.91 -4.22 4.29
C HIS A 332 7.41 -4.19 3.90
N PRO A 333 6.51 -3.69 4.77
CA PRO A 333 5.09 -3.58 4.43
C PRO A 333 4.78 -2.81 3.13
N GLU A 334 5.67 -1.90 2.74
CA GLU A 334 5.61 -1.16 1.46
C GLU A 334 6.02 -1.99 0.22
N GLY A 335 6.38 -3.26 0.41
CA GLY A 335 6.76 -4.19 -0.65
C GLY A 335 8.23 -4.11 -1.08
N MET A 336 9.05 -3.32 -0.38
CA MET A 336 10.51 -3.29 -0.59
C MET A 336 11.17 -4.50 0.06
N LEU A 337 12.13 -5.11 -0.63
CA LEU A 337 13.00 -6.14 -0.05
C LEU A 337 14.03 -5.49 0.88
N ILE A 338 14.03 -5.89 2.15
CA ILE A 338 14.89 -5.31 3.19
C ILE A 338 15.91 -6.31 3.75
N ALA A 339 15.71 -7.62 3.54
CA ALA A 339 16.71 -8.63 3.82
C ALA A 339 16.56 -9.84 2.89
N CYS A 340 17.65 -10.56 2.65
CA CYS A 340 17.63 -11.85 1.98
C CYS A 340 18.65 -12.80 2.61
N ALA A 341 18.40 -14.10 2.46
CA ALA A 341 19.33 -15.17 2.78
C ALA A 341 18.94 -16.40 1.97
N ALA A 342 19.90 -17.28 1.71
CA ALA A 342 19.69 -18.48 0.91
C ALA A 342 20.20 -19.70 1.65
N LEU A 343 19.48 -20.81 1.47
CA LEU A 343 19.78 -22.10 2.07
C LEU A 343 20.07 -23.11 0.97
N TYR A 344 21.28 -23.69 0.98
CA TYR A 344 21.76 -24.66 0.00
C TYR A 344 21.96 -26.02 0.66
N PRO A 345 20.99 -26.94 0.59
CA PRO A 345 21.15 -28.29 1.08
C PRO A 345 22.30 -29.00 0.36
N PHE A 346 23.13 -29.73 1.12
CA PHE A 346 24.15 -30.58 0.54
C PHE A 346 23.56 -31.93 0.11
N ASN A 347 24.18 -32.57 -0.88
CA ASN A 347 23.77 -33.88 -1.40
C ASN A 347 23.78 -35.01 -0.34
N ASN A 348 24.47 -34.82 0.78
CA ASN A 348 24.48 -35.77 1.90
C ASN A 348 23.16 -35.80 2.69
N GLY A 349 22.25 -34.85 2.45
CA GLY A 349 20.93 -34.77 3.08
C GLY A 349 20.92 -34.45 4.57
N LYS A 350 22.06 -34.08 5.16
CA LYS A 350 22.21 -33.87 6.62
C LYS A 350 22.63 -32.47 7.02
N ALA A 351 23.09 -31.66 6.07
CA ALA A 351 23.48 -30.29 6.35
C ALA A 351 23.17 -29.38 5.16
N ALA A 352 23.17 -28.08 5.41
CA ALA A 352 23.07 -27.06 4.37
C ALA A 352 24.10 -25.95 4.59
N GLU A 353 24.41 -25.22 3.53
CA GLU A 353 25.08 -23.94 3.60
C GLU A 353 24.05 -22.81 3.71
N LEU A 354 24.22 -21.98 4.73
CA LEU A 354 23.58 -20.68 4.81
C LEU A 354 24.46 -19.67 4.07
N ALA A 355 23.91 -19.04 3.03
CA ALA A 355 24.65 -18.10 2.20
C ALA A 355 23.83 -16.82 1.96
N CYS A 356 24.53 -15.77 1.52
CA CYS A 356 23.91 -14.52 1.09
C CYS A 356 23.02 -13.85 2.15
N VAL A 357 23.39 -13.94 3.43
CA VAL A 357 22.71 -13.23 4.52
C VAL A 357 23.01 -11.75 4.40
N VAL A 358 22.01 -10.97 4.01
CA VAL A 358 22.12 -9.53 3.78
C VAL A 358 20.92 -8.83 4.36
N THR A 359 21.16 -7.67 4.95
CA THR A 359 20.13 -6.72 5.38
C THR A 359 20.43 -5.38 4.73
N HIS A 360 19.39 -4.64 4.36
CA HIS A 360 19.52 -3.31 3.80
C HIS A 360 20.13 -2.36 4.85
N PRO A 361 21.12 -1.51 4.51
CA PRO A 361 21.86 -0.66 5.46
C PRO A 361 20.98 0.11 6.44
N ASP A 362 19.92 0.74 5.93
CA ASP A 362 19.01 1.56 6.75
C ASP A 362 18.15 0.77 7.73
N PHE A 363 18.17 -0.57 7.67
CA PHE A 363 17.39 -1.46 8.53
C PHE A 363 18.26 -2.39 9.40
N HIS A 364 19.58 -2.19 9.43
CA HIS A 364 20.52 -3.04 10.18
C HIS A 364 20.18 -3.14 11.68
N SER A 365 19.69 -2.06 12.29
CA SER A 365 19.43 -1.98 13.73
C SER A 365 18.13 -2.67 14.20
N ARG A 366 17.42 -3.38 13.32
CA ARG A 366 16.10 -3.98 13.62
C ARG A 366 16.12 -5.50 13.86
N GLY A 367 17.31 -6.12 13.92
CA GLY A 367 17.43 -7.57 14.16
C GLY A 367 16.93 -8.46 13.01
N LEU A 368 16.82 -7.92 11.79
CA LEU A 368 16.28 -8.64 10.62
C LEU A 368 17.09 -9.87 10.24
N ALA A 369 18.42 -9.76 10.28
CA ALA A 369 19.32 -10.88 10.00
C ALA A 369 19.10 -12.05 10.96
N THR A 370 18.86 -11.76 12.25
CA THR A 370 18.61 -12.78 13.28
C THR A 370 17.27 -13.45 13.05
N ARG A 371 16.21 -12.68 12.80
CA ARG A 371 14.88 -13.24 12.47
C ARG A 371 14.90 -14.12 11.21
N LEU A 372 15.64 -13.68 10.18
CA LEU A 372 15.79 -14.44 8.95
C LEU A 372 16.57 -15.73 9.16
N LEU A 373 17.62 -15.68 9.99
CA LEU A 373 18.39 -16.85 10.40
C LEU A 373 17.52 -17.85 11.17
N GLU A 374 16.78 -17.41 12.19
CA GLU A 374 15.87 -18.26 12.96
C GLU A 374 14.82 -18.92 12.07
N HIS A 375 14.25 -18.17 11.11
CA HIS A 375 13.32 -18.73 10.14
C HIS A 375 13.97 -19.84 9.29
N LEU A 376 15.19 -19.62 8.81
CA LEU A 376 15.93 -20.61 8.02
C LEU A 376 16.39 -21.82 8.85
N GLU A 377 16.71 -21.63 10.13
CA GLU A 377 17.02 -22.72 11.07
C GLU A 377 15.80 -23.61 11.31
N ASN A 378 14.64 -22.99 11.56
CA ASN A 378 13.38 -23.70 11.70
C ASN A 378 13.01 -24.46 10.41
N LYS A 379 13.19 -23.85 9.25
CA LYS A 379 12.99 -24.50 7.95
C LYS A 379 13.94 -25.68 7.75
N ALA A 380 15.23 -25.48 8.02
CA ALA A 380 16.25 -26.53 7.91
C ALA A 380 15.95 -27.72 8.82
N LYS A 381 15.52 -27.47 10.06
CA LYS A 381 15.19 -28.50 11.04
C LYS A 381 13.87 -29.21 10.73
N ASN A 382 12.79 -28.44 10.56
CA ASN A 382 11.43 -28.99 10.55
C ASN A 382 10.98 -29.46 9.17
N GLU A 383 11.38 -28.77 8.10
CA GLU A 383 10.97 -29.11 6.73
C GLU A 383 11.98 -30.02 6.04
N LEU A 384 13.28 -29.77 6.25
CA LEU A 384 14.36 -30.49 5.56
C LEU A 384 15.06 -31.56 6.41
N SER A 385 14.74 -31.65 7.71
CA SER A 385 15.34 -32.62 8.64
C SER A 385 16.87 -32.60 8.66
N LEU A 386 17.47 -31.40 8.60
CA LEU A 386 18.92 -31.22 8.60
C LEU A 386 19.48 -31.16 10.03
N ASP A 387 20.68 -31.67 10.22
CA ASP A 387 21.38 -31.73 11.51
C ASP A 387 22.29 -30.52 11.76
N ALA A 388 22.63 -29.77 10.70
CA ALA A 388 23.63 -28.71 10.78
C ALA A 388 23.56 -27.66 9.66
N LEU A 389 24.01 -26.45 10.00
CA LEU A 389 24.23 -25.35 9.06
C LEU A 389 25.72 -24.97 9.02
N PHE A 390 26.22 -24.77 7.81
CA PHE A 390 27.55 -24.22 7.57
C PHE A 390 27.44 -22.79 7.03
N VAL A 391 28.39 -21.94 7.40
CA VAL A 391 28.51 -20.60 6.81
C VAL A 391 29.97 -20.28 6.53
N LEU A 392 30.21 -19.61 5.40
CA LEU A 392 31.51 -19.12 4.99
C LEU A 392 31.46 -17.59 4.94
N THR A 393 32.30 -16.92 5.72
CA THR A 393 32.30 -15.46 5.81
C THR A 393 33.70 -14.86 5.86
N THR A 394 33.87 -13.70 5.22
CA THR A 394 35.12 -12.93 5.24
C THR A 394 35.10 -11.82 6.29
N GLN A 395 33.92 -11.25 6.59
CA GLN A 395 33.81 -10.04 7.42
C GLN A 395 32.84 -10.18 8.61
N ALA A 396 31.85 -11.08 8.56
CA ALA A 396 30.78 -11.15 9.57
C ALA A 396 30.98 -12.24 10.64
N ALA A 397 32.23 -12.62 10.94
CA ALA A 397 32.55 -13.74 11.82
C ALA A 397 31.92 -13.66 13.22
N HIS A 398 32.03 -12.50 13.88
CA HIS A 398 31.53 -12.32 15.24
C HIS A 398 30.01 -12.43 15.33
N TRP A 399 29.28 -11.89 14.35
CA TRP A 399 27.82 -11.99 14.31
C TRP A 399 27.35 -13.45 14.25
N PHE A 400 27.98 -14.29 13.43
CA PHE A 400 27.63 -15.72 13.39
C PHE A 400 27.98 -16.43 14.70
N GLN A 401 29.09 -16.07 15.35
CA GLN A 401 29.44 -16.64 16.66
C GLN A 401 28.42 -16.29 17.75
N GLU A 402 27.96 -15.03 17.79
CA GLU A 402 26.89 -14.59 18.69
C GLU A 402 25.58 -15.33 18.45
N ASN A 403 25.32 -15.74 17.21
CA ASN A 403 24.15 -16.54 16.84
C ASN A 403 24.38 -18.07 16.94
N GLY A 404 25.40 -18.50 17.68
CA GLY A 404 25.61 -19.92 18.03
C GLY A 404 26.40 -20.74 17.02
N PHE A 405 27.04 -20.11 16.04
CA PHE A 405 27.97 -20.80 15.15
C PHE A 405 29.36 -20.93 15.78
N THR A 406 29.97 -22.10 15.62
CA THR A 406 31.31 -22.41 16.12
C THR A 406 32.31 -22.50 14.98
N THR A 407 33.54 -22.03 15.20
CA THR A 407 34.59 -22.09 14.17
C THR A 407 34.89 -23.53 13.80
N THR A 408 34.99 -23.82 12.50
CA THR A 408 35.34 -25.16 11.99
C THR A 408 36.42 -25.08 10.90
N SER A 409 36.94 -26.24 10.50
CA SER A 409 37.96 -26.38 9.46
C SER A 409 37.36 -26.83 8.12
N LEU A 410 38.14 -26.66 7.05
CA LEU A 410 37.78 -27.11 5.70
C LEU A 410 37.48 -28.61 5.65
N GLU A 411 38.13 -29.41 6.48
CA GLU A 411 37.99 -30.87 6.54
C GLU A 411 36.59 -31.32 7.00
N GLN A 412 35.86 -30.46 7.72
CA GLN A 412 34.50 -30.76 8.17
C GLN A 412 33.43 -30.36 7.16
N LEU A 413 33.78 -29.59 6.12
CA LEU A 413 32.85 -29.31 5.03
C LEU A 413 32.59 -30.58 4.21
N PRO A 414 31.36 -30.78 3.71
CA PRO A 414 31.10 -31.83 2.74
C PRO A 414 32.04 -31.73 1.54
N LEU A 415 32.52 -32.88 1.04
CA LEU A 415 33.55 -32.99 -0.01
C LEU A 415 33.27 -32.10 -1.23
N GLU A 416 32.01 -32.06 -1.67
CA GLU A 416 31.58 -31.25 -2.80
C GLU A 416 31.82 -29.76 -2.55
N LYS A 417 31.48 -29.25 -1.37
CA LYS A 417 31.70 -27.85 -1.02
C LYS A 417 33.16 -27.54 -0.72
N ALA A 418 33.87 -28.47 -0.08
CA ALA A 418 35.30 -28.33 0.16
C ALA A 418 36.08 -28.21 -1.15
N SER A 419 35.67 -28.95 -2.21
CA SER A 419 36.29 -28.89 -3.53
C SER A 419 36.11 -27.54 -4.25
N LEU A 420 35.03 -26.81 -3.92
CA LEU A 420 34.69 -25.51 -4.47
C LEU A 420 35.14 -24.34 -3.58
N TYR A 421 35.92 -24.59 -2.54
CA TYR A 421 36.37 -23.55 -1.63
C TYR A 421 37.33 -22.59 -2.33
N ASN A 422 37.00 -21.30 -2.28
CA ASN A 422 37.82 -20.27 -2.89
C ASN A 422 38.96 -19.84 -1.96
N TYR A 423 40.15 -20.40 -2.19
CA TYR A 423 41.37 -20.09 -1.43
C TYR A 423 41.82 -18.62 -1.56
N GLN A 424 41.45 -17.90 -2.62
CA GLN A 424 41.78 -16.47 -2.75
C GLN A 424 40.96 -15.60 -1.79
N ARG A 425 39.73 -16.02 -1.46
CA ARG A 425 38.88 -15.33 -0.48
C ARG A 425 39.24 -15.66 0.97
N ASN A 426 39.84 -16.83 1.19
CA ASN A 426 40.23 -17.34 2.50
C ASN A 426 39.17 -17.12 3.60
N SER A 427 37.93 -17.48 3.29
CA SER A 427 36.77 -17.26 4.16
C SER A 427 36.82 -18.15 5.41
N LYS A 428 36.51 -17.59 6.57
CA LYS A 428 36.37 -18.37 7.81
C LYS A 428 35.11 -19.23 7.70
N ILE A 429 35.22 -20.47 8.17
CA ILE A 429 34.14 -21.46 8.11
C ILE A 429 33.58 -21.64 9.51
N PHE A 430 32.26 -21.62 9.63
CA PHE A 430 31.58 -21.89 10.88
C PHE A 430 30.48 -22.94 10.71
N LEU A 431 30.20 -23.64 11.81
CA LEU A 431 29.24 -24.72 11.93
C LEU A 431 28.30 -24.45 13.11
N LYS A 432 26.99 -24.55 12.86
CA LYS A 432 25.97 -24.61 13.91
C LYS A 432 25.24 -25.95 13.81
N ARG A 433 25.14 -26.66 14.93
CA ARG A 433 24.32 -27.88 15.03
C ARG A 433 22.89 -27.48 15.32
N LEU A 434 21.95 -28.04 14.58
CA LEU A 434 20.52 -27.83 14.77
C LEU A 434 20.06 -28.88 15.78
N VAL A 435 19.87 -28.47 17.04
CA VAL A 435 19.38 -29.33 18.14
C VAL A 435 17.87 -29.26 18.19
#